data_AF-A0A8T9SIL8-F1
#
_entry.id   AF-A0A8T9SIL8-F1
#
_cell.length_a   1.000
_cell.length_b   1.000
_cell.length_c   1.000
_cell.angle_alpha   90.00
_cell.angle_beta   90.00
_cell.angle_gamma   90.00
#
_symmetry.space_group_name_H-M   'P 1'
#
loop_
_entity.id
_entity.type
_entity.pdbx_description
1 polymer ?
#
loop_
_entity_poly.entity_id
_entity_poly.type
_entity_poly.pdbx_seq_one_letter_code
_entity_poly.pdbx_strand_id
1 'polypeptide(L)'
;MKKWLFGAWLWAVATPGWAQAVASATKARLVTVTEGRPANRFKLPQVQLADAAVAERINRRLVALVLSGDTNPKLSVRQQLRQAERACCYDGENGLGWNTAGQGLTGCDYTVLLNQQGVLSIEYSQEFTGAYSWEQALHATFDLRTGRQLALADLVADPPAQLTRRMHGAISRRLGETMAELRDVGDSTDFEIVAENFHWDETAKRVRFQSDPGPAEEARASEPDLESFALTPTELRLYYERMLPHVLLNLEPDNTYRFPYAWVQPRGLLLPVAAKAQPTKAK
;
A
#
# COMPACT_ATOMS: atom_id res chain seq x y z
N MET A 1 58.34 59.77 19.92
CA MET A 1 58.05 58.36 20.25
C MET A 1 56.63 58.03 19.82
N LYS A 2 56.47 56.93 19.07
CA LYS A 2 55.29 56.57 18.26
C LYS A 2 54.13 56.04 19.12
N LYS A 3 52.92 56.51 18.81
CA LYS A 3 51.61 56.02 19.30
C LYS A 3 51.29 54.64 18.70
N TRP A 4 50.68 53.75 19.48
CA TRP A 4 49.96 52.58 18.98
C TRP A 4 48.60 52.49 19.69
N LEU A 5 47.53 52.69 18.93
CA LEU A 5 46.14 52.40 19.27
C LEU A 5 45.82 51.03 18.67
N PHE A 6 45.52 50.03 19.51
CA PHE A 6 44.97 48.75 19.05
C PHE A 6 43.44 48.89 18.93
N GLY A 7 42.95 48.86 17.70
CA GLY A 7 41.53 48.78 17.38
C GLY A 7 41.03 47.35 17.55
N ALA A 8 39.98 47.18 18.36
CA ALA A 8 39.22 45.95 18.45
C ALA A 8 38.29 45.82 17.24
N TRP A 9 38.50 44.79 16.42
CA TRP A 9 37.58 44.39 15.35
C TRP A 9 36.53 43.43 15.92
N LEU A 10 35.28 43.88 15.97
CA LEU A 10 34.11 43.02 16.18
C LEU A 10 33.79 42.30 14.86
N TRP A 11 34.01 40.99 14.82
CA TRP A 11 33.50 40.13 13.76
C TRP A 11 32.03 39.82 14.06
N ALA A 12 31.11 40.42 13.30
CA ALA A 12 29.73 39.98 13.24
C ALA A 12 29.68 38.66 12.45
N VAL A 13 29.56 37.54 13.17
CA VAL A 13 29.25 36.25 12.55
C VAL A 13 27.78 36.29 12.15
N ALA A 14 27.52 36.52 10.87
CA ALA A 14 26.21 36.31 10.28
C ALA A 14 25.88 34.82 10.35
N THR A 15 25.01 34.43 11.28
CA THR A 15 24.42 33.08 11.29
C THR A 15 23.58 32.91 10.03
N PRO A 16 23.87 31.93 9.14
CA PRO A 16 23.00 31.66 8.01
C PRO A 16 21.63 31.22 8.52
N GLY A 17 20.62 32.05 8.28
CA GLY A 17 19.22 31.75 8.57
C GLY A 17 18.68 30.68 7.62
N TRP A 18 18.98 29.42 7.90
CA TRP A 18 18.47 28.26 7.17
C TRP A 18 17.88 27.26 8.16
N ALA A 19 16.82 27.66 8.86
CA ALA A 19 15.93 26.75 9.56
C ALA A 19 14.61 27.47 9.85
N GLN A 20 13.92 27.96 8.81
CA GLN A 20 12.47 28.08 8.94
C GLN A 20 11.96 26.65 9.03
N ALA A 21 11.62 26.22 10.24
CA ALA A 21 10.87 25.01 10.49
C ALA A 21 9.56 25.14 9.71
N VAL A 22 9.52 24.60 8.50
CA VAL A 22 8.31 24.53 7.69
C VAL A 22 7.29 23.80 8.56
N ALA A 23 6.19 24.48 8.88
CA ALA A 23 5.12 23.90 9.67
C ALA A 23 4.74 22.54 9.04
N SER A 24 5.04 21.47 9.75
CA SER A 24 4.84 20.11 9.24
C SER A 24 3.36 19.91 8.96
N ALA A 25 3.01 19.61 7.71
CA ALA A 25 1.63 19.36 7.33
C ALA A 25 1.10 18.17 8.13
N THR A 26 0.09 18.41 8.97
CA THR A 26 -0.56 17.37 9.77
C THR A 26 -1.53 16.53 8.93
N LYS A 27 -1.97 17.06 7.78
CA LYS A 27 -2.88 16.43 6.83
C LYS A 27 -2.59 16.96 5.42
N ALA A 28 -2.74 16.09 4.42
CA ALA A 28 -2.68 16.46 3.01
C ALA A 28 -4.05 16.86 2.48
N ARG A 29 -4.10 17.82 1.54
CA ARG A 29 -5.28 17.99 0.68
C ARG A 29 -5.10 17.09 -0.54
N LEU A 30 -6.13 16.34 -0.91
CA LEU A 30 -6.12 15.50 -2.10
C LEU A 30 -7.07 16.07 -3.14
N VAL A 31 -6.63 16.07 -4.39
CA VAL A 31 -7.45 16.40 -5.56
C VAL A 31 -7.43 15.22 -6.50
N THR A 32 -8.59 14.70 -6.85
CA THR A 32 -8.73 13.60 -7.81
C THR A 32 -8.51 14.14 -9.22
N VAL A 33 -7.58 13.55 -9.97
CA VAL A 33 -7.46 13.73 -11.42
C VAL A 33 -8.09 12.51 -12.07
N THR A 34 -9.02 12.76 -13.00
CA THR A 34 -9.74 11.71 -13.71
C THR A 34 -9.58 11.84 -15.21
N GLU A 35 -9.57 10.70 -15.91
CA GLU A 35 -9.63 10.54 -17.36
C GLU A 35 -10.33 9.20 -17.68
N GLY A 36 -10.56 8.88 -18.96
CA GLY A 36 -11.15 7.59 -19.34
C GLY A 36 -12.61 7.65 -19.79
N ARG A 37 -12.95 6.76 -20.74
CA ARG A 37 -14.32 6.37 -21.11
C ARG A 37 -14.62 4.92 -20.67
N PRO A 38 -15.80 4.62 -20.09
CA PRO A 38 -16.81 5.59 -19.62
C PRO A 38 -16.24 6.54 -18.56
N ALA A 39 -16.95 7.66 -18.31
CA ALA A 39 -16.38 8.79 -17.58
C ALA A 39 -15.73 8.41 -16.24
N ASN A 40 -14.50 8.88 -16.02
CA ASN A 40 -13.72 8.68 -14.78
C ASN A 40 -13.25 7.23 -14.53
N ARG A 41 -13.00 6.45 -15.59
CA ARG A 41 -12.45 5.09 -15.50
C ARG A 41 -11.07 5.03 -14.85
N PHE A 42 -10.27 6.08 -15.03
CA PHE A 42 -8.96 6.22 -14.39
C PHE A 42 -9.00 7.38 -13.40
N LYS A 43 -8.72 7.11 -12.12
CA LYS A 43 -8.70 8.10 -11.05
C LYS A 43 -7.38 8.02 -10.30
N LEU A 44 -6.70 9.17 -10.18
CA LEU A 44 -5.47 9.28 -9.41
C LEU A 44 -5.56 10.42 -8.38
N PRO A 45 -5.08 10.20 -7.15
CA PRO A 45 -4.94 11.29 -6.19
C PRO A 45 -3.75 12.18 -6.56
N GLN A 46 -3.93 13.48 -6.41
CA GLN A 46 -2.85 14.46 -6.37
C GLN A 46 -2.83 15.14 -5.00
N VAL A 47 -1.73 14.95 -4.29
CA VAL A 47 -1.43 15.55 -3.00
C VAL A 47 -1.03 17.01 -3.18
N GLN A 48 -1.64 17.87 -2.37
CA GLN A 48 -1.32 19.28 -2.23
C GLN A 48 -0.87 19.53 -0.78
N LEU A 49 0.32 20.10 -0.63
CA LEU A 49 0.95 20.45 0.65
C LEU A 49 1.52 21.87 0.57
N ALA A 50 1.79 22.48 1.72
CA ALA A 50 2.47 23.76 1.79
C ALA A 50 3.88 23.68 1.16
N ASP A 51 4.58 22.56 1.37
CA ASP A 51 5.82 22.26 0.67
C ASP A 51 5.49 21.57 -0.67
N ALA A 52 5.58 22.33 -1.76
CA ALA A 52 5.31 21.84 -3.10
C ALA A 52 6.30 20.76 -3.57
N ALA A 53 7.55 20.79 -3.10
CA ALA A 53 8.55 19.79 -3.46
C ALA A 53 8.26 18.44 -2.79
N VAL A 54 7.77 18.45 -1.54
CA VAL A 54 7.26 17.25 -0.86
C VAL A 54 6.04 16.69 -1.61
N ALA A 55 5.07 17.55 -1.96
CA ALA A 55 3.89 17.15 -2.71
C ALA A 55 4.26 16.53 -4.06
N GLU A 56 5.20 17.12 -4.80
CA GLU A 56 5.67 16.61 -6.08
C GLU A 56 6.32 15.22 -5.95
N ARG A 57 7.15 14.99 -4.93
CA ARG A 57 7.76 13.67 -4.67
C ARG A 57 6.71 12.59 -4.43
N ILE A 58 5.69 12.90 -3.62
CA ILE A 58 4.57 11.98 -3.37
C ILE A 58 3.83 11.73 -4.69
N ASN A 59 3.39 12.78 -5.39
CA ASN A 59 2.63 12.66 -6.63
C ASN A 59 3.35 11.86 -7.70
N ARG A 60 4.66 12.04 -7.86
CA ARG A 60 5.48 11.25 -8.79
C ARG A 60 5.45 9.77 -8.42
N ARG A 61 5.53 9.44 -7.13
CA ARG A 61 5.47 8.05 -6.66
C ARG A 61 4.07 7.45 -6.82
N LEU A 62 3.01 8.20 -6.50
CA LEU A 62 1.62 7.78 -6.70
C LEU A 62 1.35 7.39 -8.17
N VAL A 63 1.84 8.21 -9.10
CA VAL A 63 1.71 7.94 -10.54
C VAL A 63 2.51 6.69 -10.95
N ALA A 64 3.75 6.58 -10.48
CA ALA A 64 4.61 5.43 -10.79
C ALA A 64 4.09 4.10 -10.24
N LEU A 65 3.33 4.11 -9.13
CA LEU A 65 2.70 2.92 -8.56
C LEU A 65 1.54 2.41 -9.44
N VAL A 66 0.75 3.32 -10.02
CA VAL A 66 -0.48 2.93 -10.73
C VAL A 66 -0.26 2.73 -12.23
N LEU A 67 0.63 3.51 -12.85
CA LEU A 67 0.83 3.49 -14.30
C LEU A 67 2.11 2.75 -14.69
N SER A 68 2.45 1.66 -13.99
CA SER A 68 3.63 0.84 -14.24
C SER A 68 3.77 0.49 -15.73
N GLY A 69 4.71 1.14 -16.43
CA GLY A 69 4.88 1.04 -17.89
C GLY A 69 5.66 2.23 -18.45
N ASP A 70 5.78 2.32 -19.78
CA ASP A 70 6.45 3.39 -20.55
C ASP A 70 5.73 4.75 -20.48
N THR A 71 5.27 5.15 -19.30
CA THR A 71 4.77 6.50 -19.10
C THR A 71 5.93 7.47 -19.15
N ASN A 72 5.81 8.50 -19.99
CA ASN A 72 6.80 9.57 -20.04
C ASN A 72 6.64 10.46 -18.80
N PRO A 73 7.58 10.46 -17.84
CA PRO A 73 7.44 11.20 -16.59
C PRO A 73 7.43 12.72 -16.78
N LYS A 74 7.75 13.21 -17.98
CA LYS A 74 7.69 14.63 -18.35
C LYS A 74 6.26 15.10 -18.66
N LEU A 75 5.31 14.20 -18.84
CA LEU A 75 3.92 14.53 -19.12
C LEU A 75 3.17 14.90 -17.84
N SER A 76 2.17 15.77 -17.95
CA SER A 76 1.24 16.00 -16.84
C SER A 76 0.50 14.71 -16.48
N VAL A 77 0.08 14.55 -15.22
CA VAL A 77 -0.68 13.35 -14.77
C VAL A 77 -1.90 13.09 -15.65
N ARG A 78 -2.60 14.16 -16.05
CA ARG A 78 -3.72 14.08 -16.98
C ARG A 78 -3.32 13.51 -18.36
N GLN A 79 -2.16 13.87 -18.87
CA GLN A 79 -1.65 13.31 -20.13
C GLN A 79 -1.21 11.85 -19.96
N GLN A 80 -0.60 11.50 -18.83
CA GLN A 80 -0.22 10.11 -18.53
C GLN A 80 -1.45 9.20 -18.40
N LEU A 81 -2.50 9.67 -17.73
CA LEU A 81 -3.78 8.95 -17.69
C LEU A 81 -4.43 8.78 -19.07
N ARG A 82 -4.39 9.82 -19.92
CA ARG A 82 -4.84 9.70 -21.32
C ARG A 82 -4.00 8.73 -22.14
N GLN A 83 -2.70 8.59 -21.84
CA GLN A 83 -1.87 7.57 -22.48
C GLN A 83 -2.28 6.17 -22.02
N ALA A 84 -2.53 5.96 -20.72
CA ALA A 84 -3.02 4.69 -20.20
C ALA A 84 -4.38 4.32 -20.80
N GLU A 85 -5.32 5.27 -20.87
CA GLU A 85 -6.62 5.08 -21.54
C GLU A 85 -6.45 4.67 -23.02
N ARG A 86 -5.56 5.34 -23.75
CA ARG A 86 -5.31 4.99 -25.15
C ARG A 86 -4.68 3.60 -25.27
N ALA A 87 -3.71 3.29 -24.44
CA ALA A 87 -3.05 1.98 -24.43
C ALA A 87 -4.04 0.84 -24.13
N CYS A 88 -5.02 1.07 -23.25
CA CYS A 88 -6.00 0.04 -22.92
C CYS A 88 -7.03 -0.18 -24.03
N CYS A 89 -7.49 0.92 -24.63
CA CYS A 89 -8.83 0.93 -25.20
C CYS A 89 -8.85 1.45 -26.65
N TYR A 90 -7.70 1.80 -27.22
CA TYR A 90 -7.57 2.19 -28.61
C TYR A 90 -6.70 1.20 -29.38
N ASP A 91 -7.31 0.40 -30.25
CA ASP A 91 -6.63 -0.51 -31.16
C ASP A 91 -6.49 0.13 -32.54
N GLY A 92 -5.46 0.97 -32.68
CA GLY A 92 -5.11 1.58 -33.95
C GLY A 92 -4.41 0.62 -34.92
N GLU A 93 -3.75 -0.43 -34.41
CA GLU A 93 -2.93 -1.35 -35.20
C GLU A 93 -3.79 -2.34 -36.01
N ASN A 94 -4.92 -2.78 -35.45
CA ASN A 94 -5.87 -3.66 -36.16
C ASN A 94 -7.01 -2.90 -36.85
N GLY A 95 -7.01 -1.56 -36.80
CA GLY A 95 -8.07 -0.72 -37.39
C GLY A 95 -9.45 -0.86 -36.72
N LEU A 96 -9.52 -1.48 -35.54
CA LEU A 96 -10.76 -1.79 -34.83
C LEU A 96 -11.31 -0.62 -33.99
N GLY A 97 -10.56 0.49 -33.89
CA GLY A 97 -11.02 1.69 -33.21
C GLY A 97 -11.04 1.53 -31.68
N TRP A 98 -12.04 2.12 -31.02
CA TRP A 98 -12.15 2.07 -29.56
C TRP A 98 -12.79 0.77 -29.09
N ASN A 99 -12.04 -0.03 -28.31
CA ASN A 99 -12.53 -1.23 -27.64
C ASN A 99 -12.97 -0.88 -26.21
N THR A 100 -14.26 -1.03 -25.92
CA THR A 100 -14.83 -0.73 -24.59
C THR A 100 -14.37 -1.72 -23.52
N ALA A 101 -14.12 -2.98 -23.88
CA ALA A 101 -13.58 -3.99 -22.96
C ALA A 101 -12.14 -3.63 -22.55
N GLY A 102 -11.36 -3.14 -23.51
CA GLY A 102 -9.95 -2.80 -23.36
C GLY A 102 -9.05 -4.03 -23.13
N GLN A 103 -7.74 -3.81 -23.08
CA GLN A 103 -6.72 -4.81 -22.79
C GLN A 103 -5.63 -4.20 -21.89
N GLY A 104 -5.04 -4.99 -21.00
CA GLY A 104 -4.05 -4.50 -20.02
C GLY A 104 -4.73 -3.73 -18.89
N LEU A 105 -4.13 -2.63 -18.43
CA LEU A 105 -4.70 -1.78 -17.37
C LEU A 105 -5.91 -1.04 -17.91
N THR A 106 -7.11 -1.45 -17.49
CA THR A 106 -8.36 -0.92 -18.00
C THR A 106 -9.02 0.09 -17.07
N GLY A 107 -8.68 0.11 -15.78
CA GLY A 107 -9.21 1.09 -14.83
C GLY A 107 -8.32 1.26 -13.62
N CYS A 108 -8.49 2.38 -12.91
CA CYS A 108 -7.89 2.54 -11.60
C CYS A 108 -8.70 3.48 -10.70
N ASP A 109 -8.75 3.16 -9.42
CA ASP A 109 -9.34 3.97 -8.37
C ASP A 109 -8.44 4.00 -7.12
N TYR A 110 -8.78 4.82 -6.14
CA TYR A 110 -8.07 4.87 -4.87
C TYR A 110 -9.00 5.21 -3.69
N THR A 111 -8.61 4.72 -2.52
CA THR A 111 -9.23 5.03 -1.23
C THR A 111 -8.18 5.59 -0.28
N VAL A 112 -8.51 6.70 0.39
CA VAL A 112 -7.67 7.25 1.46
C VAL A 112 -7.99 6.52 2.77
N LEU A 113 -7.06 5.69 3.24
CA LEU A 113 -7.22 4.91 4.47
C LEU A 113 -6.79 5.69 5.72
N LEU A 114 -5.78 6.55 5.58
CA LEU A 114 -5.31 7.43 6.66
C LEU A 114 -4.80 8.75 6.07
N ASN A 115 -5.15 9.88 6.68
CA ASN A 115 -4.62 11.19 6.31
C ASN A 115 -4.61 12.11 7.54
N GLN A 116 -3.66 11.86 8.45
CA GLN A 116 -3.52 12.59 9.71
C GLN A 116 -2.12 12.40 10.30
N GLN A 117 -1.74 13.28 11.23
CA GLN A 117 -0.47 13.21 11.97
C GLN A 117 0.78 13.13 11.08
N GLY A 118 0.73 13.77 9.91
CA GLY A 118 1.84 13.75 8.96
C GLY A 118 2.01 12.42 8.22
N VAL A 119 1.00 11.55 8.25
CA VAL A 119 0.97 10.28 7.54
C VAL A 119 -0.20 10.22 6.57
N LEU A 120 0.06 9.75 5.36
CA LEU A 120 -0.94 9.47 4.34
C LEU A 120 -0.84 8.00 3.93
N SER A 121 -1.88 7.21 4.16
CA SER A 121 -2.01 5.82 3.68
C SER A 121 -3.12 5.76 2.65
N ILE A 122 -2.81 5.20 1.49
CA ILE A 122 -3.72 5.06 0.35
C ILE A 122 -3.72 3.60 -0.09
N GLU A 123 -4.91 3.12 -0.45
CA GLU A 123 -5.13 1.90 -1.20
C GLU A 123 -5.51 2.28 -2.64
N TYR A 124 -4.96 1.57 -3.60
CA TYR A 124 -5.26 1.67 -5.02
C TYR A 124 -5.92 0.39 -5.47
N SER A 125 -6.98 0.51 -6.26
CA SER A 125 -7.48 -0.61 -7.06
C SER A 125 -7.10 -0.39 -8.52
N GLN A 126 -6.57 -1.42 -9.15
CA GLN A 126 -6.28 -1.47 -10.58
C GLN A 126 -7.11 -2.59 -11.20
N GLU A 127 -7.84 -2.24 -12.26
CA GLU A 127 -8.59 -3.20 -13.06
C GLU A 127 -7.75 -3.56 -14.29
N PHE A 128 -7.63 -4.85 -14.56
CA PHE A 128 -6.95 -5.36 -15.74
C PHE A 128 -7.87 -6.25 -16.57
N THR A 129 -7.73 -6.20 -17.89
CA THR A 129 -8.44 -7.09 -18.82
C THR A 129 -7.46 -7.80 -19.74
N GLY A 130 -7.49 -9.14 -19.76
CA GLY A 130 -6.78 -9.97 -20.72
C GLY A 130 -7.72 -11.04 -21.29
N ALA A 131 -7.34 -12.31 -21.18
CA ALA A 131 -8.28 -13.41 -21.40
C ALA A 131 -9.46 -13.37 -20.40
N TYR A 132 -9.22 -12.82 -19.21
CA TYR A 132 -10.20 -12.57 -18.17
C TYR A 132 -9.93 -11.20 -17.53
N SER A 133 -10.94 -10.64 -16.86
CA SER A 133 -10.76 -9.45 -16.03
C SER A 133 -10.35 -9.83 -14.62
N TRP A 134 -9.45 -9.06 -14.02
CA TRP A 134 -9.01 -9.23 -12.65
C TRP A 134 -8.68 -7.86 -12.04
N GLU A 135 -8.69 -7.79 -10.71
CA GLU A 135 -8.38 -6.58 -9.96
C GLU A 135 -7.15 -6.80 -9.08
N GLN A 136 -6.37 -5.74 -8.88
CA GLN A 136 -5.23 -5.72 -7.98
C GLN A 136 -5.37 -4.58 -6.98
N ALA A 137 -5.13 -4.87 -5.69
CA ALA A 137 -5.01 -3.84 -4.68
C ALA A 137 -3.54 -3.53 -4.37
N LEU A 138 -3.13 -2.26 -4.49
CA LEU A 138 -1.80 -1.78 -4.09
C LEU A 138 -1.90 -0.82 -2.92
N HIS A 139 -0.92 -0.85 -2.02
CA HIS A 139 -0.91 -0.02 -0.83
C HIS A 139 0.33 0.85 -0.77
N ALA A 140 0.17 2.11 -0.36
CA ALA A 140 1.28 3.01 -0.15
C ALA A 140 1.04 3.94 1.02
N THR A 141 2.04 4.04 1.89
CA THR A 141 2.05 4.95 3.04
C THR A 141 3.18 5.96 2.88
N PHE A 142 2.92 7.24 3.14
CA PHE A 142 3.85 8.35 2.95
C PHE A 142 4.01 9.20 4.22
N ASP A 143 5.24 9.68 4.45
CA ASP A 143 5.53 10.78 5.38
C ASP A 143 5.27 12.12 4.68
N LEU A 144 4.28 12.87 5.16
CA LEU A 144 3.88 14.16 4.60
C LEU A 144 4.88 15.30 4.86
N ARG A 145 5.93 15.07 5.65
CA ARG A 145 6.99 16.03 5.90
C ARG A 145 8.15 15.88 4.93
N THR A 146 8.43 14.65 4.50
CA THR A 146 9.59 14.33 3.66
C THR A 146 9.20 13.92 2.25
N GLY A 147 7.97 13.43 2.07
CA GLY A 147 7.46 12.88 0.81
C GLY A 147 7.95 11.47 0.54
N ARG A 148 8.61 10.84 1.52
CA ARG A 148 9.14 9.48 1.41
C ARG A 148 8.01 8.47 1.58
N GLN A 149 8.01 7.43 0.75
CA GLN A 149 7.20 6.23 1.00
C GLN A 149 7.80 5.47 2.18
N LEU A 150 6.97 5.18 3.18
CA LEU A 150 7.36 4.48 4.40
C LEU A 150 7.33 2.98 4.16
N ALA A 151 8.33 2.28 4.69
CA ALA A 151 8.32 0.85 4.85
C ALA A 151 7.76 0.49 6.24
N LEU A 152 7.34 -0.77 6.43
CA LEU A 152 6.78 -1.20 7.71
C LEU A 152 7.78 -1.00 8.88
N ALA A 153 9.07 -1.23 8.63
CA ALA A 153 10.15 -1.03 9.60
C ALA A 153 10.34 0.43 10.06
N ASP A 154 9.83 1.41 9.31
CA ASP A 154 9.82 2.81 9.72
C ASP A 154 8.76 3.10 10.80
N LEU A 155 7.70 2.28 10.84
CA LEU A 155 6.46 2.49 11.56
C LEU A 155 6.29 1.55 12.75
N VAL A 156 6.90 0.37 12.69
CA VAL A 156 6.75 -0.69 13.70
C VAL A 156 8.12 -1.18 14.17
N ALA A 157 8.28 -1.31 15.49
CA ALA A 157 9.52 -1.76 16.12
C ALA A 157 9.59 -3.27 16.35
N ASP A 158 8.50 -4.01 16.11
CA ASP A 158 8.50 -5.47 16.19
C ASP A 158 9.59 -6.06 15.25
N PRO A 159 10.36 -7.06 15.70
CA PRO A 159 11.26 -7.79 14.82
C PRO A 159 10.49 -8.41 13.64
N PRO A 160 11.02 -8.37 12.40
CA PRO A 160 10.33 -8.92 11.23
C PRO A 160 9.85 -10.37 11.43
N ALA A 161 10.70 -11.24 11.98
CA ALA A 161 10.34 -12.62 12.28
C ALA A 161 9.17 -12.78 13.26
N GLN A 162 8.97 -11.82 14.18
CA GLN A 162 7.82 -11.83 15.07
C GLN A 162 6.54 -11.46 14.33
N LEU A 163 6.57 -10.44 13.47
CA LEU A 163 5.43 -10.05 12.64
C LEU A 163 5.06 -11.16 11.66
N THR A 164 6.03 -11.79 11.00
CA THR A 164 5.81 -12.94 10.11
C THR A 164 5.11 -14.08 10.85
N ARG A 165 5.57 -14.46 12.05
CA ARG A 165 4.88 -15.50 12.85
C ARG A 165 3.46 -15.12 13.23
N ARG A 166 3.21 -13.85 13.59
CA ARG A 166 1.84 -13.38 13.88
C ARG A 166 0.97 -13.44 12.63
N MET A 167 1.53 -13.11 11.46
CA MET A 167 0.87 -13.19 10.17
C MET A 167 0.53 -14.65 9.81
N HIS A 168 1.47 -15.58 9.93
CA HIS A 168 1.22 -17.02 9.74
C HIS A 168 0.06 -17.53 10.59
N GLY A 169 0.04 -17.14 11.87
CA GLY A 169 -1.03 -17.52 12.79
C GLY A 169 -2.38 -16.90 12.42
N ALA A 170 -2.40 -15.67 11.91
CA ALA A 170 -3.62 -15.01 11.46
C ALA A 170 -4.17 -15.64 10.17
N ILE A 171 -3.30 -15.93 9.20
CA ILE A 171 -3.64 -16.65 7.95
C ILE A 171 -4.20 -18.03 8.29
N SER A 172 -3.48 -18.80 9.12
CA SER A 172 -3.89 -20.15 9.50
C SER A 172 -5.24 -20.18 10.22
N ARG A 173 -5.51 -19.18 11.07
CA ARG A 173 -6.80 -19.07 11.75
C ARG A 173 -7.94 -18.79 10.78
N ARG A 174 -7.78 -17.78 9.91
CA ARG A 174 -8.78 -17.42 8.90
C ARG A 174 -9.06 -18.58 7.96
N LEU A 175 -8.01 -19.23 7.47
CA LEU A 175 -8.18 -20.40 6.63
C LEU A 175 -8.87 -21.53 7.41
N GLY A 176 -8.53 -21.77 8.67
CA GLY A 176 -9.23 -22.73 9.50
C GLY A 176 -10.74 -22.45 9.64
N GLU A 177 -11.13 -21.18 9.74
CA GLU A 177 -12.54 -20.74 9.74
C GLU A 177 -13.19 -21.06 8.38
N THR A 178 -12.57 -20.67 7.26
CA THR A 178 -13.05 -21.01 5.90
C THR A 178 -13.18 -22.52 5.69
N MET A 179 -12.20 -23.30 6.16
CA MET A 179 -12.20 -24.76 6.04
C MET A 179 -13.28 -25.43 6.88
N ALA A 180 -13.68 -24.82 8.01
CA ALA A 180 -14.82 -25.28 8.79
C ALA A 180 -16.15 -24.98 8.07
N GLU A 181 -16.29 -23.78 7.52
CA GLU A 181 -17.48 -23.39 6.73
C GLU A 181 -17.69 -24.31 5.52
N LEU A 182 -16.63 -24.60 4.76
CA LEU A 182 -16.70 -25.52 3.61
C LEU A 182 -17.14 -26.93 4.00
N ARG A 183 -16.72 -27.42 5.18
CA ARG A 183 -17.16 -28.71 5.72
C ARG A 183 -18.64 -28.73 6.06
N ASP A 184 -19.16 -27.65 6.63
CA ASP A 184 -20.56 -27.55 7.02
C ASP A 184 -21.51 -27.50 5.81
N VAL A 185 -21.05 -26.92 4.69
CA VAL A 185 -21.79 -26.90 3.42
C VAL A 185 -21.75 -28.26 2.70
N GLY A 186 -20.77 -29.12 3.02
CA GLY A 186 -20.67 -30.48 2.50
C GLY A 186 -20.05 -30.61 1.11
N ASP A 187 -19.41 -29.55 0.59
CA ASP A 187 -18.67 -29.63 -0.67
C ASP A 187 -17.22 -30.09 -0.42
N SER A 188 -16.99 -31.39 -0.61
CA SER A 188 -15.65 -31.99 -0.49
C SER A 188 -14.66 -31.47 -1.52
N THR A 189 -15.14 -31.02 -2.68
CA THR A 189 -14.27 -30.59 -3.79
C THR A 189 -13.67 -29.23 -3.49
N ASP A 190 -14.51 -28.28 -3.06
CA ASP A 190 -14.05 -26.94 -2.67
C ASP A 190 -13.07 -27.01 -1.49
N PHE A 191 -13.35 -27.90 -0.52
CA PHE A 191 -12.42 -28.16 0.59
C PHE A 191 -11.04 -28.61 0.09
N GLU A 192 -10.98 -29.60 -0.78
CA GLU A 192 -9.71 -30.13 -1.32
C GLU A 192 -8.95 -29.07 -2.12
N ILE A 193 -9.66 -28.32 -2.96
CA ILE A 193 -9.09 -27.23 -3.76
C ILE A 193 -8.47 -26.17 -2.87
N VAL A 194 -9.18 -25.69 -1.85
CA VAL A 194 -8.67 -24.68 -0.92
C VAL A 194 -7.53 -25.24 -0.09
N ALA A 195 -7.63 -26.49 0.38
CA ALA A 195 -6.57 -27.14 1.14
C ALA A 195 -5.25 -27.23 0.35
N GLU A 196 -5.33 -27.67 -0.90
CA GLU A 196 -4.18 -27.81 -1.79
C GLU A 196 -3.59 -26.45 -2.13
N ASN A 197 -4.43 -25.51 -2.57
CA ASN A 197 -3.98 -24.19 -2.96
C ASN A 197 -3.36 -23.41 -1.81
N PHE A 198 -3.76 -23.64 -0.55
CA PHE A 198 -3.15 -22.96 0.59
C PHE A 198 -2.13 -23.80 1.35
N HIS A 199 -1.88 -25.05 0.96
CA HIS A 199 -1.06 -26.02 1.71
C HIS A 199 -1.49 -26.15 3.17
N TRP A 200 -2.80 -26.35 3.35
CA TRP A 200 -3.41 -26.60 4.65
C TRP A 200 -2.98 -27.95 5.23
N ASP A 201 -2.42 -27.92 6.43
CA ASP A 201 -2.17 -29.10 7.25
C ASP A 201 -3.39 -29.36 8.13
N GLU A 202 -4.17 -30.37 7.74
CA GLU A 202 -5.39 -30.75 8.46
C GLU A 202 -5.11 -31.28 9.87
N THR A 203 -3.94 -31.87 10.12
CA THR A 203 -3.57 -32.39 11.44
C THR A 203 -3.14 -31.27 12.37
N ALA A 204 -2.29 -30.37 11.87
CA ALA A 204 -1.79 -29.24 12.65
C ALA A 204 -2.74 -28.02 12.64
N LYS A 205 -3.81 -28.06 11.84
CA LYS A 205 -4.79 -26.99 11.63
C LYS A 205 -4.12 -25.65 11.31
N ARG A 206 -3.18 -25.68 10.36
CA ARG A 206 -2.41 -24.49 9.95
C ARG A 206 -1.96 -24.56 8.50
N VAL A 207 -1.65 -23.41 7.91
CA VAL A 207 -0.93 -23.33 6.64
C VAL A 207 0.53 -23.71 6.85
N ARG A 208 1.10 -24.51 5.94
CA ARG A 208 2.54 -24.77 5.88
C ARG A 208 3.23 -23.75 4.99
N PHE A 209 4.09 -22.92 5.58
CA PHE A 209 4.88 -21.91 4.88
C PHE A 209 6.28 -22.42 4.56
N GLN A 210 6.96 -21.78 3.59
CA GLN A 210 8.31 -22.16 3.15
C GLN A 210 9.32 -22.25 4.32
N SER A 211 9.23 -21.34 5.30
CA SER A 211 10.10 -21.31 6.48
C SER A 211 9.80 -22.39 7.54
N ASP A 212 8.70 -23.14 7.41
CA ASP A 212 8.40 -24.24 8.34
C ASP A 212 9.42 -25.39 8.21
N PRO A 213 9.76 -26.10 9.30
CA PRO A 213 10.61 -27.27 9.23
C PRO A 213 9.90 -28.43 8.51
N GLY A 214 10.62 -29.16 7.66
CA GLY A 214 10.11 -30.35 6.96
C GLY A 214 10.95 -30.71 5.72
N PRO A 215 10.60 -31.79 4.99
CA PRO A 215 11.27 -32.16 3.74
C PRO A 215 11.18 -31.04 2.70
N ALA A 216 12.26 -30.83 1.94
CA ALA A 216 12.32 -29.77 0.91
C ALA A 216 11.44 -30.04 -0.32
N GLU A 217 11.02 -31.30 -0.51
CA GLU A 217 10.21 -31.74 -1.65
C GLU A 217 8.69 -31.52 -1.43
N GLU A 218 8.27 -31.18 -0.21
CA GLU A 218 6.86 -30.88 0.09
C GLU A 218 6.49 -29.49 -0.42
N ALA A 219 5.36 -29.39 -1.14
CA ALA A 219 4.81 -28.12 -1.57
C ALA A 219 4.40 -27.26 -0.36
N ARG A 220 4.74 -25.97 -0.39
CA ARG A 220 4.53 -25.01 0.71
C ARG A 220 4.08 -23.66 0.21
N ALA A 221 3.35 -22.97 1.06
CA ALA A 221 2.88 -21.62 0.81
C ALA A 221 4.07 -20.64 0.81
N SER A 222 4.06 -19.71 -0.15
CA SER A 222 4.98 -18.57 -0.13
C SER A 222 4.84 -17.79 1.17
N GLU A 223 5.95 -17.25 1.66
CA GLU A 223 5.96 -16.36 2.82
C GLU A 223 5.10 -15.11 2.55
N PRO A 224 4.35 -14.61 3.55
CA PRO A 224 3.67 -13.35 3.41
C PRO A 224 4.70 -12.22 3.30
N ASP A 225 4.52 -11.37 2.29
CA ASP A 225 5.26 -10.15 2.14
C ASP A 225 4.78 -9.11 3.17
N LEU A 226 5.73 -8.47 3.86
CA LEU A 226 5.44 -7.40 4.82
C LEU A 226 5.56 -6.00 4.19
N GLU A 227 5.88 -5.90 2.90
CA GLU A 227 5.94 -4.63 2.16
C GLU A 227 4.55 -4.15 1.75
N SER A 228 3.59 -5.05 1.52
CA SER A 228 2.19 -4.69 1.30
C SER A 228 1.48 -4.47 2.64
N PHE A 229 1.37 -3.20 3.02
CA PHE A 229 0.67 -2.80 4.24
C PHE A 229 -0.05 -1.47 4.07
N ALA A 230 -1.05 -1.25 4.90
CA ALA A 230 -1.75 0.02 5.02
C ALA A 230 -2.02 0.37 6.47
N LEU A 231 -2.19 1.67 6.72
CA LEU A 231 -2.60 2.19 8.01
C LEU A 231 -4.03 2.71 7.93
N THR A 232 -4.78 2.48 8.99
CA THR A 232 -6.08 3.13 9.23
C THR A 232 -6.02 3.94 10.53
N PRO A 233 -7.09 4.65 10.93
CA PRO A 233 -7.09 5.33 12.21
C PRO A 233 -6.92 4.39 13.42
N THR A 234 -7.20 3.09 13.30
CA THR A 234 -7.29 2.16 14.44
C THR A 234 -6.33 0.96 14.37
N GLU A 235 -5.84 0.61 13.19
CA GLU A 235 -5.10 -0.64 12.96
C GLU A 235 -4.06 -0.52 11.84
N LEU A 236 -3.04 -1.37 11.94
CA LEU A 236 -2.18 -1.76 10.83
C LEU A 236 -2.87 -2.89 10.06
N ARG A 237 -2.91 -2.79 8.73
CA ARG A 237 -3.34 -3.87 7.84
C ARG A 237 -2.15 -4.44 7.10
N LEU A 238 -2.02 -5.76 7.10
CA LEU A 238 -1.08 -6.52 6.28
C LEU A 238 -1.87 -7.34 5.28
N TYR A 239 -1.33 -7.54 4.09
CA TYR A 239 -2.03 -8.20 3.00
C TYR A 239 -1.31 -9.49 2.61
N TYR A 240 -2.05 -10.58 2.45
CA TYR A 240 -1.54 -11.84 1.91
C TYR A 240 -2.47 -12.32 0.82
N GLU A 241 -2.15 -11.91 -0.41
CA GLU A 241 -2.89 -12.26 -1.60
C GLU A 241 -2.41 -13.60 -2.14
N ARG A 242 -3.34 -14.50 -2.44
CA ARG A 242 -3.03 -15.78 -3.08
C ARG A 242 -4.01 -15.99 -4.21
N MET A 243 -3.60 -15.54 -5.39
CA MET A 243 -4.42 -15.59 -6.59
C MET A 243 -4.83 -17.01 -6.92
N LEU A 244 -6.07 -17.37 -6.55
CA LEU A 244 -6.68 -18.59 -7.02
C LEU A 244 -7.03 -18.44 -8.51
N PRO A 245 -7.09 -19.56 -9.28
CA PRO A 245 -7.66 -19.55 -10.61
C PRO A 245 -9.03 -18.86 -10.63
N HIS A 246 -9.34 -18.11 -11.70
CA HIS A 246 -10.56 -17.29 -11.80
C HIS A 246 -11.87 -18.03 -11.45
N VAL A 247 -11.95 -19.33 -11.75
CA VAL A 247 -13.13 -20.18 -11.45
C VAL A 247 -13.33 -20.45 -9.95
N LEU A 248 -12.35 -20.07 -9.11
CA LEU A 248 -12.29 -20.35 -7.67
C LEU A 248 -12.22 -19.08 -6.82
N LEU A 249 -12.38 -17.89 -7.42
CA LEU A 249 -12.27 -16.62 -6.68
C LEU A 249 -13.30 -16.48 -5.55
N ASN A 250 -14.46 -17.14 -5.68
CA ASN A 250 -15.47 -17.20 -4.63
C ASN A 250 -15.03 -17.99 -3.38
N LEU A 251 -13.94 -18.75 -3.48
CA LEU A 251 -13.35 -19.53 -2.39
C LEU A 251 -12.13 -18.84 -1.78
N GLU A 252 -11.67 -17.71 -2.33
CA GLU A 252 -10.52 -17.01 -1.78
C GLU A 252 -10.90 -16.35 -0.45
N PRO A 253 -10.22 -16.66 0.66
CA PRO A 253 -10.46 -15.98 1.93
C PRO A 253 -10.06 -14.50 1.81
N ASP A 254 -10.66 -13.65 2.65
CA ASP A 254 -10.24 -12.25 2.79
C ASP A 254 -8.71 -12.19 2.98
N ASN A 255 -8.02 -11.41 2.14
CA ASN A 255 -6.58 -11.27 2.12
C ASN A 255 -6.06 -10.18 3.07
N THR A 256 -6.94 -9.46 3.77
CA THR A 256 -6.63 -8.33 4.67
C THR A 256 -6.56 -8.77 6.13
N TYR A 257 -5.37 -8.70 6.73
CA TYR A 257 -5.11 -9.10 8.11
C TYR A 257 -4.92 -7.87 8.99
N ARG A 258 -5.71 -7.80 10.06
CA ARG A 258 -5.88 -6.61 10.89
C ARG A 258 -5.15 -6.73 12.21
N PHE A 259 -4.26 -5.78 12.49
CA PHE A 259 -3.48 -5.69 13.72
C PHE A 259 -3.78 -4.36 14.42
N PRO A 260 -4.63 -4.37 15.46
CA PRO A 260 -4.84 -3.20 16.31
C PRO A 260 -3.49 -2.66 16.80
N TYR A 261 -3.35 -1.34 16.92
CA TYR A 261 -2.06 -0.75 17.30
C TYR A 261 -1.57 -1.20 18.69
N ALA A 262 -2.46 -1.68 19.55
CA ALA A 262 -2.10 -2.27 20.85
C ALA A 262 -1.37 -3.63 20.75
N TRP A 263 -1.42 -4.30 19.59
CA TRP A 263 -0.82 -5.62 19.35
C TRP A 263 0.47 -5.56 18.55
N VAL A 264 0.93 -4.36 18.24
CA VAL A 264 2.23 -4.09 17.62
C VAL A 264 2.97 -3.08 18.50
N GLN A 265 4.21 -2.77 18.15
CA GLN A 265 5.05 -1.77 18.80
C GLN A 265 5.19 -0.56 17.86
N PRO A 266 4.25 0.40 17.88
CA PRO A 266 4.37 1.61 17.08
C PRO A 266 5.68 2.35 17.36
N ARG A 267 6.29 2.89 16.32
CA ARG A 267 7.46 3.78 16.40
C ARG A 267 7.32 4.94 15.44
N GLY A 268 8.15 5.96 15.67
CA GLY A 268 8.25 7.12 14.79
C GLY A 268 6.89 7.77 14.54
N LEU A 269 6.50 7.85 13.26
CA LEU A 269 5.26 8.48 12.83
C LEU A 269 3.98 7.75 13.25
N LEU A 270 4.06 6.46 13.58
CA LEU A 270 2.89 5.70 13.99
C LEU A 270 2.48 5.97 15.44
N LEU A 271 3.39 6.42 16.30
CA LEU A 271 3.12 6.73 17.71
C LEU A 271 1.93 7.70 17.91
N PRO A 272 1.91 8.90 17.29
CA PRO A 272 0.79 9.82 17.47
C PRO A 272 -0.52 9.32 16.87
N VAL A 273 -0.47 8.43 15.87
CA VAL A 273 -1.66 7.79 15.29
C VAL A 273 -2.21 6.75 16.26
N ALA A 274 -1.34 5.86 16.76
CA ALA A 274 -1.70 4.81 17.71
C ALA A 274 -2.23 5.37 19.04
N ALA A 275 -1.66 6.47 19.54
CA ALA A 275 -2.14 7.14 20.75
C ALA A 275 -3.59 7.65 20.62
N LYS A 276 -4.00 8.07 19.42
CA LYS A 276 -5.38 8.50 19.14
C LYS A 276 -6.35 7.34 18.94
N ALA A 277 -5.86 6.17 18.57
CA ALA A 277 -6.66 4.97 18.35
C ALA A 277 -7.17 4.34 19.65
N GLN A 278 -6.48 4.59 20.78
CA GLN A 278 -6.87 4.02 22.06
C GLN A 278 -8.18 4.66 22.54
N PRO A 279 -9.18 3.87 22.98
CA PRO A 279 -10.37 4.43 23.59
C PRO A 279 -9.94 5.24 24.81
N THR A 280 -10.22 6.55 24.81
CA THR A 280 -10.10 7.36 26.02
C THR A 280 -10.90 6.67 27.11
N LYS A 281 -10.23 6.18 28.17
CA LYS A 281 -10.92 5.64 29.35
C LYS A 281 -11.97 6.69 29.75
N ALA A 282 -13.25 6.33 29.61
CA ALA A 282 -14.33 7.16 30.09
C ALA A 282 -14.05 7.42 31.57
N LYS A 283 -13.92 8.69 31.94
CA LYS A 283 -13.81 9.12 33.32
C LYS A 283 -15.17 9.06 34.00
#